data_AF-A0A7T0KLZ9-F1
#
_entry.id   AF-A0A7T0KLZ9-F1
#
_cell.length_a   1.000
_cell.length_b   1.000
_cell.length_c   1.000
_cell.angle_alpha   90.00
_cell.angle_beta   90.00
_cell.angle_gamma   90.00
#
_symmetry.space_group_name_H-M   'P 1'
#
loop_
_entity.id
_entity.type
_entity.pdbx_description
1 polymer ?
#
loop_
_entity_poly.entity_id
_entity_poly.type
_entity_poly.pdbx_seq_one_letter_code
_entity_poly.pdbx_strand_id
1 'polypeptide(L)'
;MRPFIKAVSLRDELRATGWVLEIPAVAHLLRRGRLDLSHPVTVITGDNGVGKSTLLEGIARGYGFSTQGGAYRIETAGYPDPLFDVLWVQATTRPKQGYFLRADTHFDHATELGPDGPSARNLHHMSHGESVLAVVEAFVRDGVYLLDEPESGLSAVRQMALLAMLHRLADKGAQFIIVTHSPILLAIPGAHIIEITREGINEGVEVEATTAFRAMRDWLANPAGVADFMVEVTDS
;
A
#
# COMPACT_ATOMS: atom_id res chain seq x y z
N MET A 1 12.35 2.78 16.15
CA MET A 1 10.93 2.48 16.40
C MET A 1 10.73 0.97 16.44
N ARG A 2 9.82 0.43 17.26
CA ARG A 2 9.45 -1.01 17.17
C ARG A 2 8.30 -1.13 16.18
N PRO A 3 8.42 -1.91 15.09
CA PRO A 3 7.36 -2.07 14.12
C PRO A 3 6.20 -2.89 14.69
N PHE A 4 4.99 -2.53 14.31
CA PHE A 4 3.77 -3.22 14.70
C PHE A 4 3.57 -4.50 13.87
N ILE A 5 3.68 -4.38 12.55
CA ILE A 5 3.77 -5.48 11.59
C ILE A 5 5.26 -5.67 11.26
N LYS A 6 5.81 -6.85 11.53
CA LYS A 6 7.22 -7.16 11.27
C LYS A 6 7.43 -7.78 9.90
N ALA A 7 6.55 -8.70 9.55
CA ALA A 7 6.73 -9.52 8.37
C ALA A 7 5.44 -10.24 8.00
N VAL A 8 5.44 -10.76 6.78
CA VAL A 8 4.47 -11.76 6.32
C VAL A 8 5.21 -13.05 5.97
N SER A 9 4.62 -14.20 6.30
CA SER A 9 5.07 -15.53 5.89
C SER A 9 3.86 -16.41 5.53
N LEU A 10 4.09 -17.64 5.07
CA LEU A 10 3.04 -18.63 4.91
C LEU A 10 2.95 -19.52 6.17
N ARG A 11 1.74 -19.90 6.61
CA ARG A 11 1.53 -20.82 7.76
C ARG A 11 1.64 -22.28 7.38
N ASP A 12 1.09 -22.64 6.23
CA ASP A 12 0.92 -24.02 5.77
C ASP A 12 1.11 -24.04 4.25
N GLU A 13 2.35 -24.23 3.81
CA GLU A 13 2.74 -24.25 2.39
C GLU A 13 1.96 -25.30 1.59
N LEU A 14 1.46 -26.34 2.27
CA LEU A 14 0.69 -27.45 1.68
C LEU A 14 -0.77 -27.10 1.37
N ARG A 15 -1.29 -25.96 1.86
CA ARG A 15 -2.68 -25.51 1.62
C ARG A 15 -2.83 -24.53 0.48
N ALA A 16 -1.75 -23.91 0.00
CA ALA A 16 -1.83 -22.99 -1.12
C ALA A 16 -2.21 -23.77 -2.40
N THR A 17 -3.38 -23.48 -2.97
CA THR A 17 -3.94 -24.19 -4.12
C THR A 17 -4.60 -23.22 -5.10
N GLY A 18 -4.68 -23.62 -6.37
CA GLY A 18 -5.34 -22.83 -7.41
C GLY A 18 -4.66 -21.49 -7.69
N TRP A 19 -5.46 -20.46 -7.98
CA TRP A 19 -5.00 -19.11 -8.34
C TRP A 19 -4.08 -18.45 -7.30
N VAL A 20 -4.15 -18.88 -6.04
CA VAL A 20 -3.28 -18.37 -4.96
C VAL A 20 -1.80 -18.62 -5.25
N LEU A 21 -1.47 -19.74 -5.92
CA LEU A 21 -0.09 -20.05 -6.33
C LEU A 21 0.39 -19.20 -7.51
N GLU A 22 -0.53 -18.61 -8.27
CA GLU A 22 -0.23 -17.74 -9.42
C GLU A 22 0.09 -16.30 -8.97
N ILE A 23 -0.21 -15.94 -7.72
CA ILE A 23 0.13 -14.63 -7.16
C ILE A 23 1.65 -14.55 -6.96
N PRO A 24 2.36 -13.58 -7.59
CA PRO A 24 3.81 -13.44 -7.45
C PRO A 24 4.28 -13.33 -5.99
N ALA A 25 3.48 -12.68 -5.13
CA ALA A 25 3.77 -12.58 -3.71
C ALA A 25 3.74 -13.92 -2.98
N VAL A 26 2.80 -14.81 -3.29
CA VAL A 26 2.76 -16.16 -2.70
C VAL A 26 3.92 -17.00 -3.21
N ALA A 27 4.21 -16.95 -4.51
CA ALA A 27 5.38 -17.62 -5.08
C ALA A 27 6.70 -17.14 -4.47
N HIS A 28 6.82 -15.83 -4.16
CA HIS A 28 7.95 -15.29 -3.42
C HIS A 28 8.03 -15.84 -1.99
N LEU A 29 6.92 -15.80 -1.25
CA LEU A 29 6.87 -16.30 0.12
C LEU A 29 7.17 -17.80 0.21
N LEU A 30 6.75 -18.61 -0.77
CA LEU A 30 7.13 -20.03 -0.87
C LEU A 30 8.65 -20.22 -1.09
N ARG A 31 9.30 -19.32 -1.84
CA ARG A 31 10.74 -19.42 -2.13
C ARG A 31 11.63 -18.85 -1.03
N ARG A 32 11.22 -17.74 -0.40
CA ARG A 32 12.05 -16.97 0.55
C ARG A 32 11.58 -17.09 2.01
N GLY A 33 10.39 -17.64 2.24
CA GLY A 33 9.81 -17.87 3.56
C GLY A 33 9.23 -16.63 4.25
N ARG A 34 9.68 -15.42 3.90
CA ARG A 34 9.27 -14.18 4.58
C ARG A 34 9.38 -12.95 3.67
N LEU A 35 8.47 -12.00 3.85
CA LEU A 35 8.55 -10.63 3.35
C LEU A 35 8.77 -9.67 4.53
N ASP A 36 9.80 -8.83 4.50
CA ASP A 36 10.11 -7.91 5.61
C ASP A 36 9.27 -6.63 5.54
N LEU A 37 8.53 -6.35 6.62
CA LEU A 37 7.68 -5.16 6.75
C LEU A 37 8.09 -4.32 7.98
N SER A 38 9.26 -4.58 8.56
CA SER A 38 9.70 -4.01 9.84
C SER A 38 10.14 -2.54 9.78
N HIS A 39 10.09 -1.93 8.59
CA HIS A 39 10.46 -0.53 8.35
C HIS A 39 9.32 0.43 8.71
N PRO A 40 9.62 1.68 9.12
CA PRO A 40 8.59 2.68 9.39
C PRO A 40 7.70 2.97 8.18
N VAL A 41 8.30 2.96 6.99
CA VAL A 41 7.58 3.07 5.71
C VAL A 41 8.02 1.92 4.84
N THR A 42 7.07 1.10 4.41
CA THR A 42 7.27 0.09 3.38
C THR A 42 6.39 0.46 2.19
N VAL A 43 6.98 0.52 0.99
CA VAL A 43 6.28 0.85 -0.25
C VAL A 43 6.32 -0.36 -1.17
N ILE A 44 5.15 -0.82 -1.58
CA ILE A 44 4.93 -1.93 -2.50
C ILE A 44 4.52 -1.33 -3.85
N THR A 45 5.31 -1.59 -4.88
CA THR A 45 5.06 -1.12 -6.25
C THR A 45 5.18 -2.26 -7.26
N GLY A 46 4.87 -1.98 -8.52
CA GLY A 46 4.83 -2.99 -9.60
C GLY A 46 3.62 -2.82 -10.50
N ASP A 47 3.60 -3.54 -11.62
CA ASP A 47 2.58 -3.37 -12.68
C ASP A 47 1.15 -3.67 -12.21
N ASN A 48 0.16 -3.29 -13.03
CA ASN A 48 -1.23 -3.62 -12.79
C ASN A 48 -1.44 -5.15 -12.87
N GLY A 49 -2.25 -5.68 -11.96
CA GLY A 49 -2.59 -7.11 -11.93
C GLY A 49 -1.56 -8.04 -11.29
N VAL A 50 -0.44 -7.54 -10.77
CA VAL A 50 0.57 -8.38 -10.06
C VAL A 50 0.19 -8.74 -8.62
N GLY A 51 -1.00 -8.35 -8.16
CA GLY A 51 -1.54 -8.71 -6.83
C GLY A 51 -1.12 -7.82 -5.66
N LYS A 52 -0.72 -6.56 -5.89
CA LYS A 52 -0.32 -5.60 -4.84
C LYS A 52 -1.42 -5.34 -3.82
N SER A 53 -2.60 -4.93 -4.30
CA SER A 53 -3.76 -4.65 -3.45
C SER A 53 -4.24 -5.92 -2.75
N THR A 54 -4.23 -7.07 -3.42
CA THR A 54 -4.55 -8.38 -2.82
C THR A 54 -3.58 -8.75 -1.68
N LEU A 55 -2.28 -8.48 -1.83
CA LEU A 55 -1.30 -8.67 -0.76
C LEU A 55 -1.56 -7.72 0.42
N LEU A 56 -1.86 -6.45 0.15
CA LEU A 56 -2.17 -5.46 1.18
C LEU A 56 -3.46 -5.81 1.94
N GLU A 57 -4.51 -6.28 1.24
CA GLU A 57 -5.73 -6.81 1.84
C GLU A 57 -5.45 -8.03 2.73
N GLY A 58 -4.59 -8.96 2.27
CA GLY A 58 -4.15 -10.11 3.06
C GLY A 58 -3.42 -9.69 4.34
N ILE A 59 -2.55 -8.68 4.26
CA ILE A 59 -1.89 -8.07 5.42
C ILE A 59 -2.92 -7.43 6.35
N ALA A 60 -3.83 -6.63 5.82
CA ALA A 60 -4.87 -5.93 6.56
C ALA A 60 -5.70 -6.92 7.38
N ARG A 61 -6.25 -7.94 6.71
CA ARG A 61 -7.06 -8.97 7.34
C ARG A 61 -6.26 -9.81 8.33
N GLY A 62 -5.03 -10.21 7.99
CA GLY A 62 -4.15 -10.97 8.88
C GLY A 62 -3.76 -10.22 10.16
N TYR A 63 -3.77 -8.88 10.11
CA TYR A 63 -3.56 -8.01 11.25
C TYR A 63 -4.85 -7.64 12.02
N GLY A 64 -6.02 -7.90 11.41
CA GLY A 64 -7.35 -7.72 12.01
C GLY A 64 -8.10 -6.47 11.56
N PHE A 65 -7.73 -5.83 10.45
CA PHE A 65 -8.55 -4.79 9.81
C PHE A 65 -9.75 -5.38 9.06
N SER A 66 -10.80 -4.57 8.88
CA SER A 66 -11.85 -4.87 7.92
C SER A 66 -11.30 -4.84 6.48
N THR A 67 -11.70 -5.79 5.64
CA THR A 67 -11.34 -5.78 4.21
C THR A 67 -12.05 -4.69 3.41
N GLN A 68 -13.07 -4.06 3.99
CA GLN A 68 -13.76 -2.90 3.41
C GLN A 68 -12.98 -1.59 3.60
N GLY A 69 -11.92 -1.60 4.42
CA GLY A 69 -11.17 -0.41 4.82
C GLY A 69 -11.75 0.25 6.08
N GLY A 70 -11.20 1.40 6.44
CA GLY A 70 -11.64 2.19 7.59
C GLY A 70 -10.74 2.08 8.83
N ALA A 71 -11.26 2.53 9.96
CA ALA A 71 -10.51 2.57 11.22
C ALA A 71 -10.21 1.15 11.73
N TYR A 72 -9.05 0.99 12.38
CA TYR A 72 -8.66 -0.29 12.97
C TYR A 72 -9.64 -0.69 14.08
N ARG A 73 -10.46 -1.69 13.78
CA ARG A 73 -11.31 -2.41 14.72
C ARG A 73 -11.14 -3.89 14.41
N ILE A 74 -10.94 -4.70 15.45
CA ILE A 74 -10.71 -6.13 15.27
C ILE A 74 -12.00 -6.75 14.72
N GLU A 75 -11.99 -7.06 13.43
CA GLU A 75 -13.02 -7.84 12.77
C GLU A 75 -12.51 -9.26 12.55
N THR A 76 -13.10 -10.21 13.27
CA THR A 76 -12.78 -11.64 13.15
C THR A 76 -13.65 -12.36 12.13
N ALA A 77 -14.68 -11.70 11.60
CA ALA A 77 -15.68 -12.31 10.72
C ALA A 77 -15.51 -11.81 9.29
N GLY A 78 -15.13 -12.71 8.39
CA GLY A 78 -15.15 -12.49 6.95
C GLY A 78 -15.35 -13.82 6.24
N TYR A 79 -15.78 -13.77 4.98
CA TYR A 79 -15.88 -14.97 4.14
C TYR A 79 -14.52 -15.70 4.05
N PRO A 80 -14.50 -17.03 3.89
CA PRO A 80 -13.28 -17.78 3.64
C PRO A 80 -12.56 -17.21 2.42
N ASP A 81 -11.25 -16.95 2.56
CA ASP A 81 -10.39 -16.44 1.50
C ASP A 81 -9.15 -17.34 1.40
N PRO A 82 -8.95 -18.05 0.28
CA PRO A 82 -7.84 -18.98 0.10
C PRO A 82 -6.44 -18.35 0.28
N LEU A 83 -6.27 -17.06 0.00
CA LEU A 83 -5.01 -16.35 0.26
C LEU A 83 -4.83 -16.08 1.76
N PHE A 84 -5.91 -15.73 2.45
CA PHE A 84 -5.88 -15.45 3.89
C PHE A 84 -5.55 -16.69 4.71
N ASP A 85 -6.07 -17.86 4.33
CA ASP A 85 -5.87 -19.09 5.08
C ASP A 85 -4.39 -19.52 5.13
N VAL A 86 -3.58 -19.05 4.17
CA VAL A 86 -2.16 -19.37 4.09
C VAL A 86 -1.27 -18.24 4.61
N LEU A 87 -1.72 -16.98 4.61
CA LEU A 87 -0.89 -15.83 4.98
C LEU A 87 -0.84 -15.59 6.50
N TRP A 88 0.37 -15.49 7.05
CA TRP A 88 0.64 -15.18 8.45
C TRP A 88 1.26 -13.81 8.59
N VAL A 89 0.62 -12.95 9.38
CA VAL A 89 1.16 -11.63 9.73
C VAL A 89 1.87 -11.75 11.08
N GLN A 90 3.19 -11.57 11.07
CA GLN A 90 4.00 -11.52 12.29
C GLN A 90 3.89 -10.12 12.90
N ALA A 91 3.18 -9.99 14.01
CA ALA A 91 2.96 -8.73 14.71
C ALA A 91 3.69 -8.69 16.07
N THR A 92 3.96 -7.49 16.60
CA THR A 92 4.51 -7.31 17.96
C THR A 92 3.45 -6.95 18.98
N THR A 93 3.06 -5.68 18.97
CA THR A 93 2.07 -5.07 19.84
C THR A 93 0.88 -4.68 18.99
N ARG A 94 -0.31 -4.70 19.60
CA ARG A 94 -1.48 -4.10 18.97
C ARG A 94 -1.30 -2.59 18.91
N PRO A 95 -1.69 -1.93 17.80
CA PRO A 95 -1.59 -0.50 17.74
C PRO A 95 -2.74 0.09 18.57
N LYS A 96 -2.56 1.31 19.06
CA LYS A 96 -3.66 2.02 19.73
C LYS A 96 -4.69 2.52 18.73
N GLN A 97 -4.25 2.81 17.51
CA GLN A 97 -5.04 3.31 16.40
C GLN A 97 -4.46 2.82 15.07
N GLY A 98 -5.28 2.80 14.03
CA GLY A 98 -4.84 2.49 12.68
C GLY A 98 -5.94 2.77 11.68
N TYR A 99 -5.58 2.78 10.39
CA TYR A 99 -6.53 2.99 9.32
C TYR A 99 -6.11 2.21 8.06
N PHE A 100 -7.06 1.56 7.40
CA PHE A 100 -6.87 0.96 6.09
C PHE A 100 -7.59 1.81 5.03
N LEU A 101 -6.82 2.56 4.26
CA LEU A 101 -7.31 3.35 3.14
C LEU A 101 -7.24 2.50 1.87
N ARG A 102 -8.38 2.32 1.21
CA ARG A 102 -8.55 1.51 0.01
C ARG A 102 -8.84 2.36 -1.21
N ALA A 103 -8.25 2.06 -2.37
CA ALA A 103 -8.46 2.79 -3.62
C ALA A 103 -9.94 2.92 -4.02
N ASP A 104 -10.75 1.87 -3.81
CA ASP A 104 -12.13 1.80 -4.30
C ASP A 104 -13.22 2.24 -3.29
N THR A 105 -12.95 2.19 -1.98
CA THR A 105 -13.97 2.42 -0.93
C THR A 105 -13.84 3.80 -0.25
N HIS A 106 -13.27 4.77 -0.96
CA HIS A 106 -12.82 6.05 -0.40
C HIS A 106 -13.87 6.91 0.36
N PHE A 107 -15.16 6.55 0.44
CA PHE A 107 -16.16 7.46 1.04
C PHE A 107 -17.26 6.86 1.91
N ASP A 108 -17.41 5.53 2.01
CA ASP A 108 -18.51 4.98 2.83
C ASP A 108 -18.13 4.83 4.33
N HIS A 109 -16.83 4.73 4.65
CA HIS A 109 -16.35 4.37 6.00
C HIS A 109 -15.55 5.46 6.73
N ALA A 110 -15.36 6.64 6.13
CA ALA A 110 -14.55 7.69 6.74
C ALA A 110 -15.22 8.37 7.96
N THR A 111 -16.46 8.01 8.26
CA THR A 111 -17.24 8.40 9.45
C THR A 111 -16.63 7.94 10.78
N GLU A 112 -15.60 7.10 10.76
CA GLU A 112 -15.17 6.32 11.91
C GLU A 112 -13.95 6.83 12.67
N LEU A 113 -13.32 7.92 12.24
CA LEU A 113 -12.10 8.49 12.84
C LEU A 113 -12.34 9.21 14.20
N GLY A 114 -13.52 9.07 14.80
CA GLY A 114 -13.85 9.68 16.09
C GLY A 114 -13.98 11.21 16.03
N PRO A 115 -14.18 11.89 17.18
CA PRO A 115 -14.47 13.32 17.25
C PRO A 115 -13.31 14.24 16.77
N ASP A 116 -12.10 13.69 16.61
CA ASP A 116 -10.92 14.42 16.13
C ASP A 116 -10.67 14.23 14.62
N GLY A 117 -11.48 13.43 13.92
CA GLY A 117 -11.38 13.19 12.48
C GLY A 117 -12.33 14.06 11.62
N PRO A 118 -12.16 14.10 10.29
CA PRO A 118 -13.07 14.80 9.40
C PRO A 118 -14.47 14.17 9.51
N SER A 119 -15.50 14.98 9.77
CA SER A 119 -16.88 14.47 9.80
C SER A 119 -17.28 13.92 8.42
N ALA A 120 -18.01 12.80 8.36
CA ALA A 120 -18.44 12.19 7.09
C ALA A 120 -19.12 13.18 6.15
N ARG A 121 -19.94 14.10 6.69
CA ARG A 121 -20.59 15.15 5.90
C ARG A 121 -19.59 16.09 5.21
N ASN A 122 -18.45 16.41 5.84
CA ASN A 122 -17.43 17.25 5.21
C ASN A 122 -16.69 16.50 4.10
N LEU A 123 -16.41 15.20 4.28
CA LEU A 123 -15.70 14.40 3.28
C LEU A 123 -16.52 14.18 2.00
N HIS A 124 -17.84 14.00 2.11
CA HIS A 124 -18.73 13.88 0.93
C HIS A 124 -18.80 15.14 0.06
N HIS A 125 -18.31 16.29 0.53
CA HIS A 125 -18.26 17.55 -0.22
C HIS A 125 -16.87 17.89 -0.75
N MET A 126 -15.85 17.07 -0.48
CA MET A 126 -14.47 17.28 -0.91
C MET A 126 -14.20 16.60 -2.25
N SER A 127 -13.24 17.12 -3.01
CA SER A 127 -12.71 16.38 -4.16
C SER A 127 -11.99 15.11 -3.70
N HIS A 128 -11.93 14.09 -4.57
CA HIS A 128 -11.26 12.81 -4.30
C HIS A 128 -9.88 13.01 -3.64
N GLY A 129 -9.06 13.89 -4.22
CA GLY A 129 -7.74 14.20 -3.69
C GLY A 129 -7.71 15.00 -2.38
N GLU A 130 -8.71 15.81 -2.10
CA GLU A 130 -8.75 16.55 -0.82
C GLU A 130 -9.08 15.63 0.35
N SER A 131 -9.91 14.61 0.12
CA SER A 131 -10.32 13.67 1.15
C SER A 131 -9.15 12.85 1.71
N VAL A 132 -8.23 12.40 0.85
CA VAL A 132 -7.08 11.59 1.26
C VAL A 132 -6.17 12.38 2.19
N LEU A 133 -5.86 13.63 1.84
CA LEU A 133 -5.01 14.48 2.67
C LEU A 133 -5.65 14.71 4.04
N ALA A 134 -6.96 14.98 4.10
CA ALA A 134 -7.67 15.18 5.38
C ALA A 134 -7.72 13.91 6.24
N VAL A 135 -7.84 12.73 5.62
CA VAL A 135 -7.76 11.44 6.34
C VAL A 135 -6.36 11.25 6.93
N VAL A 136 -5.31 11.50 6.14
CA VAL A 136 -3.92 11.36 6.60
C VAL A 136 -3.56 12.40 7.66
N GLU A 137 -4.14 13.61 7.61
CA GLU A 137 -3.98 14.63 8.64
C GLU A 137 -4.54 14.20 10.01
N ALA A 138 -5.60 13.37 10.01
CA ALA A 138 -6.18 12.82 11.22
C ALA A 138 -5.38 11.65 11.82
N PHE A 139 -4.36 11.16 11.11
CA PHE A 139 -3.50 10.11 11.63
C PHE A 139 -2.68 10.59 12.82
N VAL A 140 -2.44 9.65 13.73
CA VAL A 140 -1.74 9.89 14.98
C VAL A 140 -0.40 9.17 14.98
N ARG A 141 0.45 9.54 15.94
CA ARG A 141 1.68 8.79 16.24
C ARG A 141 1.35 7.39 16.76
N ASP A 142 2.34 6.49 16.72
CA ASP A 142 2.23 5.12 17.26
C ASP A 142 1.04 4.33 16.68
N GLY A 143 0.69 4.60 15.41
CA GLY A 143 -0.39 3.94 14.66
C GLY A 143 0.11 3.09 13.50
N VAL A 144 -0.78 2.24 12.97
CA VAL A 144 -0.52 1.40 11.78
C VAL A 144 -1.46 1.80 10.66
N TYR A 145 -0.91 2.11 9.50
CA TYR A 145 -1.65 2.63 8.36
C TYR A 145 -1.33 1.81 7.11
N LEU A 146 -2.39 1.29 6.49
CA LEU A 146 -2.33 0.54 5.24
C LEU A 146 -2.97 1.43 4.18
N LEU A 147 -2.24 1.76 3.12
CA LEU A 147 -2.71 2.71 2.11
C LEU A 147 -2.62 2.07 0.72
N ASP A 148 -3.74 1.98 0.03
CA ASP A 148 -3.84 1.47 -1.34
C ASP A 148 -4.09 2.64 -2.28
N GLU A 149 -3.10 2.95 -3.11
CA GLU A 149 -3.08 4.05 -4.08
C GLU A 149 -3.56 5.40 -3.51
N PRO A 150 -3.00 5.87 -2.37
CA PRO A 150 -3.43 7.13 -1.74
C PRO A 150 -3.16 8.36 -2.62
N GLU A 151 -2.36 8.23 -3.67
CA GLU A 151 -2.14 9.27 -4.67
C GLU A 151 -3.32 9.47 -5.64
N SER A 152 -4.29 8.56 -5.67
CA SER A 152 -5.37 8.59 -6.64
C SER A 152 -6.16 9.92 -6.54
N GLY A 153 -6.26 10.63 -7.66
CA GLY A 153 -6.88 11.96 -7.71
C GLY A 153 -6.02 13.12 -7.17
N LEU A 154 -4.75 12.88 -6.78
CA LEU A 154 -3.80 13.93 -6.39
C LEU A 154 -2.96 14.38 -7.59
N SER A 155 -2.83 15.70 -7.75
CA SER A 155 -1.77 16.28 -8.59
C SER A 155 -0.39 15.97 -8.02
N ALA A 156 0.65 16.04 -8.86
CA ALA A 156 2.04 15.81 -8.42
C ALA A 156 2.45 16.65 -7.20
N VAL A 157 2.02 17.92 -7.15
CA VAL A 157 2.28 18.80 -6.00
C VAL A 157 1.60 18.31 -4.73
N ARG A 158 0.36 17.81 -4.83
CA ARG A 158 -0.35 17.24 -3.69
C ARG A 158 0.22 15.89 -3.26
N GLN A 159 0.76 15.09 -4.18
CA GLN A 159 1.51 13.88 -3.83
C GLN A 159 2.79 14.20 -3.05
N MET A 160 3.50 15.28 -3.39
CA MET A 160 4.66 15.76 -2.61
C MET A 160 4.25 16.21 -1.20
N ALA A 161 3.09 16.85 -1.05
CA ALA A 161 2.54 17.19 0.27
C ALA A 161 2.20 15.92 1.08
N LEU A 162 1.56 14.92 0.45
CA LEU A 162 1.28 13.62 1.05
C LEU A 162 2.57 12.94 1.54
N LEU A 163 3.60 12.87 0.69
CA LEU A 163 4.94 12.34 1.05
C LEU A 163 5.48 13.01 2.32
N ALA A 164 5.42 14.34 2.40
CA ALA A 164 5.93 15.07 3.55
C ALA A 164 5.14 14.74 4.85
N MET A 165 3.82 14.55 4.74
CA MET A 165 3.00 14.15 5.88
C MET A 165 3.31 12.73 6.36
N LEU A 166 3.41 11.78 5.42
CA LEU A 166 3.71 10.37 5.72
C LEU A 166 5.09 10.23 6.39
N HIS A 167 6.10 10.90 5.83
CA HIS A 167 7.46 10.92 6.41
C HIS A 167 7.45 11.47 7.84
N ARG A 168 6.79 12.62 8.07
CA ARG A 168 6.68 13.23 9.40
C ARG A 168 5.94 12.36 10.41
N LEU A 169 4.93 11.61 9.99
CA LEU A 169 4.19 10.68 10.85
C LEU A 169 5.04 9.45 11.18
N ALA A 170 5.79 8.93 10.19
CA ALA A 170 6.70 7.80 10.37
C ALA A 170 7.80 8.14 11.40
N ASP A 171 8.40 9.33 11.30
CA ASP A 171 9.38 9.84 12.27
C ASP A 171 8.82 9.92 13.70
N LYS A 172 7.50 10.11 13.83
CA LYS A 172 6.80 10.18 15.12
C LYS A 172 6.39 8.82 15.67
N GLY A 173 6.66 7.71 15.00
CA GLY A 173 6.34 6.38 15.49
C GLY A 173 5.23 5.65 14.73
N ALA A 174 4.66 6.25 13.68
CA ALA A 174 3.69 5.56 12.83
C ALA A 174 4.37 4.56 11.90
N GLN A 175 3.67 3.48 11.57
CA GLN A 175 4.09 2.53 10.56
C GLN A 175 3.16 2.57 9.36
N PHE A 176 3.73 2.65 8.15
CA PHE A 176 3.01 2.68 6.88
C PHE A 176 3.40 1.48 6.01
N ILE A 177 2.39 0.83 5.44
CA ILE A 177 2.54 -0.09 4.32
C ILE A 177 1.68 0.46 3.18
N ILE A 178 2.33 0.85 2.09
CA ILE A 178 1.72 1.63 1.02
C ILE A 178 1.82 0.85 -0.28
N VAL A 179 0.71 0.61 -0.96
CA VAL A 179 0.69 0.17 -2.36
C VAL A 179 0.54 1.42 -3.22
N THR A 180 1.43 1.60 -4.20
CA THR A 180 1.43 2.79 -5.06
C THR A 180 2.16 2.54 -6.37
N HIS A 181 1.75 3.30 -7.39
CA HIS A 181 2.45 3.41 -8.68
C HIS A 181 3.22 4.73 -8.81
N SER A 182 3.09 5.63 -7.84
CA SER A 182 3.68 6.96 -7.87
C SER A 182 5.20 6.92 -7.67
N PRO A 183 5.99 7.40 -8.64
CA PRO A 183 7.42 7.66 -8.44
C PRO A 183 7.69 8.67 -7.31
N ILE A 184 6.72 9.54 -7.01
CA ILE A 184 6.83 10.53 -5.93
C ILE A 184 6.75 9.83 -4.58
N LEU A 185 5.76 8.96 -4.35
CA LEU A 185 5.61 8.26 -3.07
C LEU A 185 6.68 7.18 -2.86
N LEU A 186 7.25 6.62 -3.93
CA LEU A 186 8.44 5.77 -3.83
C LEU A 186 9.63 6.50 -3.20
N ALA A 187 9.74 7.81 -3.40
CA ALA A 187 10.83 8.63 -2.88
C ALA A 187 10.64 9.09 -1.42
N ILE A 188 9.70 8.52 -0.65
CA ILE A 188 9.60 8.80 0.79
C ILE A 188 10.95 8.47 1.45
N PRO A 189 11.59 9.42 2.17
CA PRO A 189 12.90 9.18 2.75
C PRO A 189 12.92 7.98 3.71
N GLY A 190 13.87 7.07 3.48
CA GLY A 190 14.04 5.86 4.30
C GLY A 190 13.00 4.77 4.08
N ALA A 191 12.17 4.87 3.03
CA ALA A 191 11.22 3.84 2.67
C ALA A 191 11.94 2.54 2.24
N HIS A 192 11.42 1.41 2.70
CA HIS A 192 11.79 0.11 2.16
C HIS A 192 10.90 -0.21 0.96
N ILE A 193 11.49 -0.24 -0.24
CA ILE A 193 10.75 -0.47 -1.48
C ILE A 193 10.76 -1.96 -1.83
N ILE A 194 9.58 -2.46 -2.12
CA ILE A 194 9.31 -3.82 -2.57
C ILE A 194 8.66 -3.70 -3.95
N GLU A 195 9.35 -4.15 -5.00
CA GLU A 195 8.82 -4.17 -6.36
C GLU A 195 8.34 -5.58 -6.71
N ILE A 196 7.06 -5.71 -7.06
CA ILE A 196 6.42 -6.95 -7.49
C ILE A 196 6.35 -6.95 -9.01
N THR A 197 6.98 -7.93 -9.64
CA THR A 197 6.93 -8.18 -11.08
C THR A 197 6.30 -9.55 -11.35
N ARG A 198 6.14 -9.91 -12.63
CA ARG A 198 5.65 -11.25 -13.01
C ARG A 198 6.65 -12.35 -12.65
N GLU A 199 7.94 -12.01 -12.59
CA GLU A 199 9.05 -12.92 -12.32
C GLU A 199 9.27 -13.15 -10.80
N GLY A 200 8.81 -12.21 -9.96
CA GLY A 200 8.88 -12.34 -8.51
C GLY A 200 8.83 -11.01 -7.77
N ILE A 201 9.45 -10.98 -6.59
CA ILE A 201 9.55 -9.79 -5.75
C ILE A 201 11.01 -9.42 -5.55
N ASN A 202 11.30 -8.13 -5.70
CA ASN A 202 12.57 -7.50 -5.39
C ASN A 202 12.39 -6.63 -4.13
N GLU A 203 13.14 -6.92 -3.06
CA GLU A 203 13.10 -6.17 -1.80
C GLU A 203 14.31 -5.24 -1.69
N GLY A 204 14.13 -4.05 -1.12
CA GLY A 204 15.19 -3.06 -0.95
C GLY A 204 15.66 -2.43 -2.26
N VAL A 205 14.74 -2.22 -3.20
CA VAL A 205 15.04 -1.62 -4.50
C VAL A 205 15.28 -0.12 -4.33
N GLU A 206 16.34 0.41 -4.94
CA GLU A 206 16.55 1.85 -5.00
C GLU A 206 15.47 2.52 -5.87
N VAL A 207 15.05 3.74 -5.52
CA VAL A 207 13.95 4.45 -6.20
C VAL A 207 14.21 4.51 -7.71
N GLU A 208 15.43 4.83 -8.12
CA GLU A 208 15.86 4.98 -9.52
C GLU A 208 15.91 3.66 -10.29
N ALA A 209 15.93 2.54 -9.58
CA ALA A 209 15.89 1.21 -10.18
C ALA A 209 14.47 0.74 -10.48
N THR A 210 13.45 1.32 -9.82
CA THR A 210 12.05 0.93 -10.01
C THR A 210 11.55 1.24 -11.43
N THR A 211 10.63 0.39 -11.91
CA THR A 211 9.99 0.54 -13.22
C THR A 211 9.25 1.87 -13.33
N ALA A 212 8.49 2.24 -12.30
CA ALA A 212 7.73 3.48 -12.26
C ALA A 212 8.63 4.72 -12.39
N PHE A 213 9.75 4.77 -11.67
CA PHE A 213 10.68 5.89 -11.75
C PHE A 213 11.35 5.98 -13.13
N ARG A 214 11.81 4.86 -13.67
CA ARG A 214 12.46 4.82 -14.99
C ARG A 214 11.51 5.27 -16.09
N ALA A 215 10.27 4.78 -16.08
CA ALA A 215 9.24 5.19 -17.04
C ALA A 215 9.01 6.71 -16.99
N MET A 216 8.88 7.28 -15.79
CA MET A 216 8.70 8.73 -15.62
C MET A 216 9.92 9.54 -16.06
N ARG A 217 11.14 9.07 -15.73
CA ARG A 217 12.39 9.70 -16.15
C ARG A 217 12.51 9.73 -17.68
N ASP A 218 12.24 8.61 -18.32
CA ASP A 218 12.38 8.47 -19.77
C ASP A 218 11.32 9.32 -20.50
N TRP A 219 10.08 9.36 -19.98
CA TRP A 219 9.05 10.29 -20.45
C TRP A 219 9.50 11.76 -20.35
N LEU A 220 10.00 12.19 -19.19
CA LEU A 220 10.44 13.57 -18.98
C LEU A 220 11.65 13.95 -19.85
N ALA A 221 12.49 12.98 -20.22
CA ALA A 221 13.63 13.20 -21.10
C ALA A 221 13.23 13.43 -22.57
N ASN A 222 12.19 12.76 -23.06
CA ASN A 222 11.71 12.92 -24.44
C ASN A 222 10.19 12.61 -24.60
N PRO A 223 9.29 13.52 -24.20
CA PRO A 223 7.86 13.25 -24.22
C PRO A 223 7.31 12.95 -25.62
N ALA A 224 7.74 13.72 -26.63
CA ALA A 224 7.27 13.57 -27.99
C ALA A 224 7.69 12.22 -28.59
N GLY A 225 8.97 11.87 -28.47
CA GLY A 225 9.45 10.60 -29.03
C GLY A 225 8.88 9.37 -28.32
N VAL A 226 8.65 9.43 -27.01
CA VAL A 226 7.97 8.35 -26.29
C VAL A 226 6.51 8.23 -26.74
N ALA A 227 5.79 9.35 -26.89
CA ALA A 227 4.40 9.34 -27.36
C ALA A 227 4.28 8.77 -28.79
N ASP A 228 5.13 9.21 -29.71
CA ASP A 228 5.13 8.72 -31.09
C ASP A 228 5.39 7.20 -31.15
N PHE A 229 6.40 6.72 -30.41
CA PHE A 229 6.71 5.30 -30.30
C PHE A 229 5.52 4.49 -29.75
N MET A 230 4.84 4.98 -28.71
CA MET A 230 3.67 4.29 -28.14
C MET A 230 2.52 4.17 -29.12
N VAL A 231 2.25 5.20 -29.94
CA VAL A 231 1.21 5.16 -30.97
C VAL A 231 1.55 4.12 -32.04
N GLU A 232 2.79 4.11 -32.53
CA GLU A 232 3.24 3.14 -33.55
C GLU A 232 3.07 1.69 -33.07
N VAL A 233 3.40 1.40 -31.80
CA VAL A 233 3.28 0.05 -31.22
C VAL A 233 1.83 -0.39 -31.04
N THR A 234 0.90 0.54 -30.80
CA THR A 234 -0.54 0.20 -30.66
C THR A 234 -1.26 0.04 -32.00
N ASP A 235 -0.73 0.61 -33.08
CA ASP A 235 -1.30 0.53 -34.43
C ASP A 235 -0.77 -0.69 -35.23
N SER A 236 0.16 -1.46 -34.67
CA SER A 236 0.78 -2.66 -35.25
C SER A 236 0.26 -3.97 -34.64
#